data_AF-A0A925LQH5-F1
#
_entry.id   AF-A0A925LQH5-F1
#
_cell.length_a   1.000
_cell.length_b   1.000
_cell.length_c   1.000
_cell.angle_alpha   90.00
_cell.angle_beta   90.00
_cell.angle_gamma   90.00
#
_symmetry.space_group_name_H-M   'P 1'
#
loop_
_entity.id
_entity.type
_entity.pdbx_description
1 polymer ?
#
loop_
_entity_poly.entity_id
_entity_poly.type
_entity_poly.pdbx_seq_one_letter_code
_entity_poly.pdbx_strand_id
1 'polypeptide(L)'
;MPGTAPHNPFEAPQQDSRPLPPPVPTAPCPGCGGTSVDAPSFTWWGGALGPKIFSHVVCRNCRTGFNRKTGKSNSTAIAIYIGVSGLIGLAVALSFLLT
;
A
#
# COMPACT_ATOMS: atom_id res chain seq x y z
N MET A 1 -20.41 6.76 -43.62
CA MET A 1 -20.90 6.55 -42.24
C MET A 1 -20.34 5.21 -41.77
N PRO A 2 -19.47 5.15 -40.75
CA PRO A 2 -19.02 3.86 -40.23
C PRO A 2 -20.22 3.13 -39.60
N GLY A 3 -20.52 1.94 -40.10
CA GLY A 3 -21.61 1.10 -39.60
C GLY A 3 -21.27 0.56 -38.21
N THR A 4 -22.24 0.59 -37.30
CA THR A 4 -22.15 -0.09 -36.02
C THR A 4 -22.19 -1.60 -36.26
N ALA A 5 -21.10 -2.30 -35.98
CA ALA A 5 -21.07 -3.75 -35.97
C ALA A 5 -22.14 -4.30 -34.99
N PRO A 6 -22.79 -5.44 -35.30
CA PRO A 6 -23.75 -6.07 -34.40
C PRO A 6 -23.09 -6.44 -33.07
N HIS A 7 -23.75 -6.10 -31.97
CA HIS A 7 -23.29 -6.43 -30.61
C HIS A 7 -23.33 -7.95 -30.41
N ASN A 8 -22.18 -8.56 -30.15
CA ASN A 8 -22.11 -9.98 -29.81
C ASN A 8 -22.28 -10.15 -28.29
N PRO A 9 -23.35 -10.80 -27.80
CA PRO A 9 -23.58 -11.01 -26.37
C PRO A 9 -22.57 -11.97 -25.72
N PHE A 10 -21.71 -12.63 -26.50
CA PHE A 10 -20.64 -13.50 -26.01
C PHE A 10 -19.23 -12.90 -26.17
N GLU A 11 -19.12 -11.60 -26.48
CA GLU A 11 -17.83 -10.90 -26.47
C GLU A 11 -17.24 -10.97 -25.04
N ALA A 12 -16.04 -11.52 -24.89
CA ALA A 12 -15.33 -11.45 -23.62
C ALA A 12 -15.11 -9.96 -23.26
N PRO A 13 -15.14 -9.58 -21.97
CA PRO A 13 -14.79 -8.22 -21.57
C PRO A 13 -13.45 -7.85 -22.22
N GLN A 14 -13.46 -6.78 -23.02
CA GLN A 14 -12.24 -6.29 -23.67
C GLN A 14 -11.26 -5.94 -22.56
N GLN A 15 -10.23 -6.78 -22.40
CA GLN A 15 -9.17 -6.52 -21.44
C GLN A 15 -8.54 -5.19 -21.82
N ASP A 16 -8.46 -4.27 -20.85
CA ASP A 16 -7.81 -2.97 -21.01
C ASP A 16 -6.41 -3.23 -21.56
N SER A 17 -6.19 -2.94 -22.84
CA SER A 17 -4.99 -3.29 -23.59
C SER A 17 -3.79 -2.40 -23.22
N ARG A 18 -3.90 -1.64 -22.14
CA ARG A 18 -2.79 -0.93 -21.53
C ARG A 18 -1.74 -1.94 -21.11
N PRO A 19 -0.47 -1.77 -21.53
CA PRO A 19 0.63 -2.55 -20.99
C PRO A 19 0.57 -2.51 -19.46
N LEU A 20 0.64 -3.68 -18.81
CA LEU A 20 0.79 -3.72 -17.36
C LEU A 20 2.02 -2.89 -16.98
N PRO A 21 1.93 -2.05 -15.92
CA PRO A 21 3.11 -1.38 -15.42
C PRO A 21 4.16 -2.45 -15.06
N PRO A 22 5.45 -2.19 -15.31
CA PRO A 22 6.50 -3.14 -14.97
C PRO A 22 6.42 -3.49 -13.48
N PRO A 23 6.64 -4.77 -13.11
CA PRO A 23 6.67 -5.18 -11.71
C PRO A 23 7.65 -4.28 -10.94
N VAL A 24 7.16 -3.62 -9.90
CA VAL A 24 8.03 -2.80 -9.05
C VAL A 24 9.00 -3.75 -8.34
N PRO A 25 10.33 -3.57 -8.45
CA PRO A 25 11.29 -4.44 -7.79
C PRO A 25 11.00 -4.53 -6.29
N THR A 26 10.81 -5.75 -5.79
CA THR A 26 10.58 -6.04 -4.37
C THR A 26 11.81 -6.71 -3.79
N ALA A 27 12.37 -6.12 -2.73
CA ALA A 27 13.42 -6.76 -1.96
C ALA A 27 12.92 -8.10 -1.36
N PRO A 28 13.77 -9.12 -1.23
CA PRO A 28 13.43 -10.35 -0.53
C PRO A 28 13.02 -10.08 0.92
N CYS A 29 12.14 -10.92 1.45
CA CYS A 29 11.73 -10.82 2.84
C CYS A 29 12.93 -11.01 3.79
N PRO A 30 13.18 -10.09 4.73
CA PRO A 30 14.31 -10.21 5.66
C PRO A 30 14.15 -11.34 6.68
N GLY A 31 12.91 -11.85 6.88
CA GLY A 31 12.63 -12.93 7.82
C GLY A 31 12.87 -14.34 7.26
N CYS A 32 12.58 -14.55 5.97
CA CYS A 32 12.64 -15.90 5.37
C CYS A 32 13.21 -15.96 3.94
N GLY A 33 13.58 -14.82 3.34
CA GLY A 33 14.10 -14.74 1.97
C GLY A 33 13.03 -14.84 0.86
N GLY A 34 11.76 -15.09 1.18
CA GLY A 34 10.69 -15.20 0.19
C GLY A 34 10.41 -13.90 -0.57
N THR A 35 9.91 -14.02 -1.81
CA THR A 35 9.55 -12.88 -2.68
C THR A 35 8.05 -12.62 -2.76
N SER A 36 7.23 -13.54 -2.22
CA SER A 36 5.78 -13.39 -2.19
C SER A 36 5.35 -12.45 -1.07
N VAL A 37 4.86 -11.27 -1.45
CA VAL A 37 4.47 -10.19 -0.52
C VAL A 37 3.12 -9.60 -0.89
N ASP A 38 2.40 -9.12 0.13
CA ASP A 38 1.17 -8.35 -0.04
C ASP A 38 1.32 -6.94 0.53
N ALA A 39 0.78 -5.95 -0.16
CA ALA A 39 0.56 -4.64 0.41
C ALA A 39 -0.79 -4.64 1.15
N PRO A 40 -0.83 -4.51 2.49
CA PRO A 40 -2.09 -4.45 3.21
C PRO A 40 -2.89 -3.20 2.78
N SER A 41 -4.20 -3.35 2.61
CA SER A 41 -5.10 -2.25 2.26
C SER A 41 -5.34 -1.28 3.41
N PHE A 42 -5.14 -1.72 4.64
CA PHE A 42 -5.32 -0.94 5.86
C PHE A 42 -4.32 -1.38 6.95
N THR A 43 -3.82 -0.43 7.73
CA THR A 43 -3.11 -0.69 8.99
C THR A 43 -3.73 0.12 10.13
N TRP A 44 -3.75 -0.44 11.34
CA TRP A 44 -4.31 0.25 12.51
C TRP A 44 -3.55 1.55 12.84
N TRP A 45 -2.26 1.62 12.53
CA TRP A 45 -1.41 2.77 12.83
C TRP A 45 -1.40 3.85 11.75
N GLY A 46 -1.86 3.57 10.53
CA GLY A 46 -1.74 4.48 9.40
C GLY A 46 -2.93 4.47 8.43
N GLY A 47 -4.00 3.76 8.78
CA GLY A 47 -5.18 3.62 7.95
C GLY A 47 -4.90 3.02 6.58
N ALA A 48 -5.64 3.47 5.58
CA ALA A 48 -5.43 3.05 4.19
C ALA A 48 -4.17 3.69 3.54
N LEU A 49 -3.66 4.77 4.14
CA LEU A 49 -2.58 5.57 3.58
C LEU A 49 -1.19 5.09 4.04
N GLY A 50 -1.08 4.65 5.30
CA GLY A 50 0.15 4.21 5.94
C GLY A 50 0.95 3.20 5.13
N PRO A 51 0.33 2.10 4.64
CA PRO A 51 1.04 1.11 3.83
C PRO A 51 1.71 1.70 2.59
N LYS A 52 1.06 2.67 1.94
CA LYS A 52 1.58 3.31 0.73
C LYS A 52 2.72 4.27 1.05
N ILE A 53 2.60 5.10 2.08
CA ILE A 53 3.64 6.07 2.49
C ILE A 53 4.96 5.33 2.77
N PHE A 54 4.89 4.27 3.56
CA PHE A 54 6.09 3.54 3.97
C PHE A 54 6.50 2.41 3.01
N SER A 55 5.85 2.30 1.85
CA SER A 55 6.04 1.16 0.94
C SER A 55 6.00 -0.19 1.67
N HIS A 56 5.12 -0.27 2.67
CA HIS A 56 5.04 -1.40 3.60
C HIS A 56 4.33 -2.56 2.94
N VAL A 57 4.94 -3.74 3.04
CA VAL A 57 4.37 -5.01 2.61
C VAL A 57 4.55 -6.05 3.71
N VAL A 58 3.72 -7.08 3.67
CA VAL A 58 3.75 -8.22 4.57
C VAL A 58 4.09 -9.46 3.76
N CYS A 59 5.08 -10.22 4.21
CA CYS A 59 5.42 -11.49 3.58
C CYS A 59 4.27 -12.50 3.72
N ARG A 60 3.90 -13.18 2.64
CA ARG A 60 2.87 -14.24 2.67
C ARG A 60 3.34 -15.48 3.46
N ASN A 61 4.64 -15.75 3.48
CA ASN A 61 5.22 -16.94 4.08
C ASN A 61 5.39 -16.81 5.61
N CYS A 62 6.10 -15.78 6.08
CA CYS A 62 6.45 -15.63 7.50
C CYS A 62 5.78 -14.45 8.20
N ARG A 63 4.91 -13.71 7.50
CA ARG A 63 4.18 -12.53 8.03
C ARG A 63 5.06 -11.36 8.50
N THR A 64 6.37 -11.38 8.26
CA THR A 64 7.23 -10.23 8.53
C THR A 64 6.78 -9.03 7.68
N GLY A 65 6.50 -7.91 8.35
CA GLY A 65 6.22 -6.64 7.71
C GLY A 65 7.50 -5.84 7.46
N PHE A 66 7.70 -5.35 6.24
CA PHE A 66 8.94 -4.66 5.86
C PHE A 66 8.72 -3.68 4.70
N ASN A 67 9.74 -2.91 4.38
CA ASN A 67 9.76 -1.98 3.27
C ASN A 67 10.07 -2.75 1.98
N ARG A 68 9.15 -2.76 1.02
CA ARG A 68 9.37 -3.51 -0.24
C ARG A 68 10.54 -2.98 -1.06
N LYS A 69 10.93 -1.71 -0.90
CA LYS A 69 12.03 -1.09 -1.67
C LYS A 69 13.39 -1.46 -1.12
N THR A 70 13.53 -1.51 0.21
CA THR A 70 14.84 -1.67 0.87
C THR A 70 15.03 -3.02 1.56
N GLY A 71 13.96 -3.80 1.75
CA GLY A 71 14.01 -5.04 2.54
C GLY A 71 14.11 -4.81 4.05
N LYS A 72 14.16 -3.55 4.52
CA LYS A 72 14.32 -3.20 5.93
C LYS A 72 12.99 -3.09 6.67
N SER A 73 13.02 -3.24 7.99
CA SER A 73 11.84 -2.97 8.83
C SER A 73 11.41 -1.50 8.75
N ASN A 74 10.11 -1.27 8.73
CA ASN A 74 9.51 0.07 8.82
C ASN A 74 9.19 0.51 10.26
N SER A 75 9.48 -0.31 11.28
CA SER A 75 9.02 -0.07 12.65
C SER A 75 9.46 1.29 13.20
N THR A 76 10.72 1.69 12.99
CA THR A 76 11.23 2.98 13.48
C THR A 76 10.53 4.15 12.79
N ALA A 77 10.34 4.09 11.47
CA ALA A 77 9.67 5.16 10.72
C ALA A 77 8.19 5.26 11.10
N ILE A 78 7.52 4.12 11.31
CA ILE A 78 6.13 4.06 11.78
C ILE A 78 6.02 4.65 13.19
N ALA A 79 6.94 4.33 14.11
CA ALA A 79 6.93 4.86 15.47
C ALA A 79 7.07 6.39 15.49
N ILE A 80 7.98 6.95 14.68
CA ILE A 80 8.14 8.41 14.53
C ILE A 80 6.85 9.03 13.97
N TYR A 81 6.27 8.42 12.94
CA TYR A 81 5.02 8.89 12.35
C TYR A 81 3.87 8.95 13.35
N ILE A 82 3.66 7.89 14.13
CA ILE A 82 2.61 7.85 15.17
C ILE A 82 2.90 8.92 16.23
N GLY A 83 4.15 9.04 16.69
CA GLY A 83 4.52 10.02 17.72
C GLY A 83 4.26 11.46 17.28
N VAL A 84 4.75 11.84 16.09
CA VAL A 84 4.59 13.21 15.57
C VAL A 84 3.13 13.51 15.23
N SER A 85 2.44 12.61 14.54
CA SER A 85 1.03 12.81 14.18
C SER A 85 0.12 12.86 15.42
N GLY A 86 0.39 12.03 16.44
CA GLY A 86 -0.32 12.05 17.71
C GLY A 86 -0.12 13.36 18.46
N LEU A 87 1.11 13.88 18.54
CA LEU A 87 1.40 15.17 19.17
C LEU A 87 0.70 16.33 18.47
N ILE A 88 0.76 16.38 17.13
CA ILE A 88 0.09 17.42 16.34
C ILE A 88 -1.43 17.31 16.51
N GLY A 89 -1.99 16.11 16.37
CA GLY A 89 -3.43 15.89 16.52
C GLY A 89 -3.94 16.30 17.90
N LEU A 90 -3.18 15.98 18.97
CA LEU A 90 -3.51 16.40 20.33
C LEU A 90 -3.43 17.92 20.49
N ALA A 91 -2.38 18.57 19.99
CA ALA A 91 -2.22 20.02 20.08
C ALA A 91 -3.35 20.77 19.35
N VAL A 92 -3.75 20.28 18.18
CA VAL A 92 -4.88 20.83 17.40
C VAL A 92 -6.18 20.63 18.16
N ALA A 93 -6.45 19.42 18.67
CA ALA A 93 -7.65 19.14 19.45
C ALA A 93 -7.76 20.02 20.71
N LEU A 94 -6.66 20.18 21.45
CA LEU A 94 -6.61 21.05 22.63
C LEU A 94 -6.83 22.51 22.27
N SER A 95 -6.25 22.99 21.16
CA SER A 95 -6.50 24.36 20.66
C SER A 95 -7.99 24.60 20.41
N PHE A 96 -8.68 23.65 19.76
CA PHE A 96 -10.12 23.75 19.53
C PHE A 96 -10.97 23.62 20.80
N LEU A 97 -10.52 22.88 21.81
CA LEU A 97 -11.25 22.71 23.07
C LEU A 97 -11.07 23.88 24.05
N LEU A 98 -9.98 24.62 23.94
CA LEU A 98 -9.63 25.73 24.83
C LEU A 98 -9.98 27.12 24.25
N THR A 99 -10.45 27.18 23.01
CA THR A 99 -10.95 28.39 22.35
C THR A 99 -12.47 28.44 22.46
#